data_AF-A0A522JKG7-F1
#
_entry.id   AF-A0A522JKG7-F1
#
_cell.length_a   1.000
_cell.length_b   1.000
_cell.length_c   1.000
_cell.angle_alpha   90.00
_cell.angle_beta   90.00
_cell.angle_gamma   90.00
#
_symmetry.space_group_name_H-M   'P 1'
#
loop_
_entity.id
_entity.type
_entity.pdbx_description
1 polymer ?
#
loop_
_entity_poly.entity_id
_entity_poly.type
_entity_poly.pdbx_seq_one_letter_code
_entity_poly.pdbx_strand_id
1 'polypeptide(L)' 'PRPGNASPETDDDAPAMRDVRDAIAGLLTLGYARAQAADAVAGARQSLGEAADTAALIRQALKHLSR' A
#
# COMPACT_ATOMS: atom_id res chain seq x y z
N PRO A 1 3.74 -37.96 -15.85
CA PRO A 1 4.43 -36.64 -15.73
C PRO A 1 3.37 -35.54 -15.57
N ARG A 2 3.33 -34.85 -14.44
CA ARG A 2 2.37 -33.76 -14.17
C ARG A 2 2.95 -32.42 -14.65
N PRO A 3 2.18 -31.64 -15.41
CA PRO A 3 2.08 -30.20 -15.21
C PRO A 3 0.66 -29.95 -14.64
N GLY A 4 0.49 -29.55 -13.39
CA GLY A 4 0.97 -28.29 -12.86
C GLY A 4 -0.27 -27.40 -12.76
N ASN A 5 -1.00 -27.51 -11.64
CA ASN A 5 -2.11 -26.62 -11.33
C ASN A 5 -1.58 -25.18 -11.33
N ALA A 6 -1.90 -24.40 -12.37
CA ALA A 6 -1.90 -22.95 -12.26
C ALA A 6 -3.08 -22.61 -11.36
N SER A 7 -2.83 -22.55 -10.05
CA SER A 7 -3.70 -21.89 -9.10
C SER A 7 -3.99 -20.48 -9.63
N PRO A 8 -5.23 -19.96 -9.50
CA PRO A 8 -5.52 -18.58 -9.86
C PRO A 8 -4.54 -17.71 -9.07
N GLU A 9 -3.70 -16.99 -9.80
CA GLU A 9 -2.80 -15.96 -9.26
C GLU A 9 -3.70 -14.96 -8.55
N THR A 10 -3.79 -15.13 -7.24
CA THR A 10 -4.66 -14.38 -6.36
C THR A 10 -4.38 -12.89 -6.57
N ASP A 11 -5.44 -12.09 -6.63
CA ASP A 11 -5.47 -10.63 -6.68
C ASP A 11 -4.61 -9.91 -5.61
N ASP A 12 -3.93 -10.67 -4.74
CA ASP A 12 -2.94 -10.23 -3.75
C ASP A 12 -1.68 -9.61 -4.39
N ASP A 13 -1.37 -9.99 -5.64
CA ASP A 13 -0.21 -9.50 -6.37
C ASP A 13 -0.48 -8.28 -7.26
N ALA A 14 -1.68 -7.69 -7.13
CA ALA A 14 -2.02 -6.46 -7.83
C ALA A 14 -0.97 -5.38 -7.50
N PRO A 15 -0.44 -4.67 -8.51
CA PRO A 15 0.60 -3.65 -8.29
C PRO A 15 0.13 -2.58 -7.28
N ALA A 16 -1.15 -2.22 -7.33
CA ALA A 16 -1.78 -1.33 -6.36
C ALA A 16 -1.60 -1.84 -4.91
N MET A 17 -1.75 -3.14 -4.66
CA MET A 17 -1.58 -3.76 -3.34
C MET A 17 -0.10 -3.74 -2.90
N ARG A 18 0.83 -3.90 -3.84
CA ARG A 18 2.28 -3.78 -3.59
C ARG A 18 2.65 -2.36 -3.19
N ASP A 19 2.12 -1.35 -3.89
CA ASP A 19 2.35 0.06 -3.58
C ASP A 19 1.87 0.44 -2.17
N VAL A 20 0.74 -0.10 -1.72
CA VAL A 20 0.26 0.07 -0.34
C VAL A 20 1.26 -0.48 0.67
N ARG A 21 1.70 -1.72 0.45
CA ARG A 21 2.59 -2.44 1.36
C ARG A 21 3.92 -1.70 1.48
N ASP A 22 4.45 -1.22 0.37
CA ASP A 22 5.70 -0.45 0.32
C ASP A 22 5.55 0.90 1.03
N ALA A 23 4.45 1.62 0.78
CA ALA A 23 4.17 2.89 1.44
C ALA A 23 4.09 2.75 2.97
N ILE A 24 3.42 1.69 3.46
CA ILE A 24 3.36 1.38 4.89
C ILE A 24 4.76 1.08 5.44
N ALA A 25 5.57 0.31 4.73
CA ALA A 25 6.95 -0.01 5.14
C ALA A 25 7.83 1.25 5.24
N GLY A 26 7.68 2.19 4.31
CA GLY A 26 8.32 3.50 4.36
C GLY A 26 7.93 4.28 5.62
N LEU A 27 6.64 4.34 5.95
CA LEU A 27 6.15 5.04 7.15
C LEU A 27 6.63 4.36 8.45
N LEU A 28 6.70 3.03 8.50
CA LEU A 28 7.27 2.31 9.65
C LEU A 28 8.73 2.69 9.88
N THR A 29 9.51 2.87 8.81
CA THR A 29 10.93 3.29 8.88
C THR A 29 11.09 4.70 9.44
N LEU A 30 10.07 5.55 9.26
CA LEU A 30 10.02 6.91 9.83
C LEU A 30 9.57 6.93 11.31
N GLY A 31 9.17 5.79 11.88
CA GLY A 31 8.74 5.67 13.27
C GLY A 31 7.23 5.74 13.50
N TYR A 32 6.41 5.72 12.44
CA TYR A 32 4.96 5.63 12.59
C TYR A 32 4.52 4.21 12.96
N ALA A 33 3.47 4.07 13.77
CA ALA A 33 2.90 2.76 14.09
C ALA A 33 2.24 2.12 12.86
N ARG A 34 2.26 0.79 12.76
CA ARG A 34 1.64 0.05 11.64
C ARG A 34 0.17 0.42 11.43
N ALA A 35 -0.60 0.54 12.52
CA ALA A 35 -2.01 0.90 12.45
C ALA A 35 -2.20 2.33 11.92
N GLN A 36 -1.41 3.29 12.41
CA GLN A 36 -1.43 4.68 11.96
C GLN A 36 -1.00 4.82 10.49
N ALA A 37 0.02 4.08 10.08
CA ALA A 37 0.49 4.04 8.70
C ALA A 37 -0.57 3.42 7.76
N ALA A 38 -1.18 2.30 8.15
CA ALA A 38 -2.20 1.65 7.35
C ALA A 38 -3.44 2.52 7.16
N ASP A 39 -3.91 3.18 8.22
CA ASP A 39 -5.05 4.10 8.18
C ASP A 39 -4.77 5.30 7.25
N ALA A 40 -3.60 5.93 7.41
CA ALA A 40 -3.21 7.07 6.59
C ALA A 40 -3.04 6.70 5.11
N VAL A 41 -2.46 5.53 4.80
CA VAL A 41 -2.32 5.04 3.42
C VAL A 41 -3.68 4.65 2.84
N ALA A 42 -4.60 4.09 3.63
CA ALA A 42 -5.98 3.82 3.17
C ALA A 42 -6.72 5.12 2.83
N GLY A 43 -6.57 6.17 3.63
CA GLY A 43 -7.08 7.51 3.31
C GLY A 43 -6.43 8.09 2.05
N ALA A 44 -5.11 7.93 1.91
CA ALA A 44 -4.36 8.38 0.73
C ALA A 44 -4.82 7.69 -0.56
N ARG A 45 -5.01 6.36 -0.53
CA ARG A 45 -5.54 5.59 -1.68
C ARG A 45 -6.94 6.03 -2.07
N GLN A 46 -7.81 6.28 -1.10
CA GLN A 46 -9.17 6.78 -1.39
C GLN A 46 -9.14 8.19 -2.01
N SER A 47 -8.16 9.02 -1.63
CA SER A 47 -7.98 10.37 -2.18
C SER A 47 -7.35 10.38 -3.58
N LEU A 48 -6.36 9.53 -3.83
CA LEU A 48 -5.57 9.52 -5.07
C LEU A 48 -6.05 8.50 -6.11
N GLY A 49 -6.80 7.48 -5.68
CA GLY A 49 -7.27 6.37 -6.50
C GLY A 49 -6.33 5.16 -6.54
N GLU A 50 -6.76 4.10 -7.24
CA GLU A 50 -6.07 2.81 -7.40
C GLU A 50 -4.73 2.89 -8.15
N ALA A 51 -4.50 3.97 -8.90
CA ALA A 51 -3.28 4.18 -9.69
C ALA A 51 -2.21 5.01 -8.96
N ALA A 52 -2.37 5.22 -7.65
CA ALA A 52 -1.44 6.01 -6.87
C ALA A 52 -0.16 5.23 -6.58
N ASP A 53 0.96 5.69 -7.14
CA ASP A 53 2.28 5.14 -6.82
C ASP A 53 2.60 5.26 -5.33
N THR A 54 3.44 4.34 -4.83
CA THR A 54 3.99 4.35 -3.47
C THR A 54 4.39 5.74 -2.97
N ALA A 55 5.14 6.52 -3.77
CA ALA A 55 5.62 7.84 -3.36
C ALA A 55 4.49 8.88 -3.23
N ALA A 56 3.40 8.75 -3.99
CA ALA A 56 2.22 9.59 -3.85
C ALA A 56 1.44 9.24 -2.58
N LEU A 57 1.31 7.94 -2.30
CA LEU A 57 0.68 7.43 -1.09
C LEU A 57 1.39 7.91 0.19
N ILE A 58 2.72 7.80 0.25
CA ILE A 58 3.51 8.25 1.41
C ILE A 58 3.31 9.75 1.66
N ARG A 59 3.42 10.58 0.62
CA ARG A 59 3.25 12.04 0.75
C ARG A 59 1.86 12.43 1.24
N GLN A 60 0.82 11.82 0.66
CA GLN A 60 -0.57 12.09 1.04
C GLN A 60 -0.88 11.56 2.45
N ALA A 61 -0.35 10.39 2.83
CA ALA A 61 -0.47 9.82 4.16
C ALA A 61 0.19 10.73 5.22
N LEU A 62 1.42 11.20 4.98
CA LEU A 62 2.10 12.15 5.87
C LEU A 62 1.32 13.47 6.03
N LYS A 63 0.74 13.97 4.94
CA LYS A 63 -0.13 15.15 4.97
C LYS A 63 -1.39 14.92 5.81
N HIS A 64 -1.97 13.72 5.75
CA HIS A 64 -3.10 13.31 6.60
C HIS A 64 -2.71 13.22 8.08
N LEU A 65 -1.54 12.66 8.40
CA LEU A 65 -1.08 12.49 9.78
C LEU A 65 -0.59 13.78 10.44
N SER A 66 -0.21 14.78 9.65
CA SER A 66 0.24 16.09 10.14
C SER A 66 -0.92 17.06 10.39
N ARG A 67 -2.16 16.59 10.26
CA ARG A 67 -3.38 17.38 10.40
C ARG A 67 -4.19 16.90 11.60
#